data_AF-A0A942K472-F1
#
_entry.id   AF-A0A942K472-F1
#
_cell.length_a   1.000
_cell.length_b   1.000
_cell.length_c   1.000
_cell.angle_alpha   90.00
_cell.angle_beta   90.00
_cell.angle_gamma   90.00
#
_symmetry.space_group_name_H-M   'P 1'
#
loop_
_entity.id
_entity.type
_entity.pdbx_description
1 polymer ?
#
loop_
_entity_poly.entity_id
_entity_poly.type
_entity_poly.pdbx_seq_one_letter_code
_entity_poly.pdbx_strand_id
1 'polypeptide(L)'
;MDIKQIDVEQVATAIEADAGESLSDLRQALAQAKAGLGRVTTPAQIIVRQAREKSGLTQAAFAERIETPVATLRDWEQGRFTPPGGVLCLLRLIIKHPELSKELSTA
;
A
#
# COMPACT_ATOMS: atom_id res chain seq x y z
N MET A 1 -7.05 14.22 2.83
CA MET A 1 -7.23 15.09 1.65
C MET A 1 -7.85 14.26 0.55
N ASP A 2 -8.98 14.69 0.00
CA ASP A 2 -9.59 14.04 -1.17
C ASP A 2 -8.90 14.57 -2.43
N ILE A 3 -8.21 13.70 -3.17
CA ILE A 3 -7.47 14.06 -4.37
C ILE A 3 -8.38 14.65 -5.47
N LYS A 4 -9.69 14.38 -5.39
CA LYS A 4 -10.68 14.91 -6.33
C LYS A 4 -10.92 16.42 -6.18
N GLN A 5 -10.59 17.00 -5.03
CA GLN A 5 -10.85 18.42 -4.73
C GLN A 5 -9.62 19.32 -4.88
N ILE A 6 -8.49 18.80 -5.38
CA ILE A 6 -7.27 19.62 -5.52
C ILE A 6 -7.39 20.60 -6.69
N ASP A 7 -6.83 21.79 -6.52
CA ASP A 7 -6.52 22.71 -7.61
C ASP A 7 -5.16 22.28 -8.21
N VAL A 8 -5.19 21.80 -9.46
CA VAL A 8 -4.01 21.22 -10.12
C VAL A 8 -2.93 22.27 -10.36
N GLU A 9 -3.31 23.50 -10.73
CA GLU A 9 -2.34 24.56 -11.00
C GLU A 9 -1.68 25.05 -9.72
N GLN A 10 -2.48 25.28 -8.67
CA GLN A 10 -1.94 25.69 -7.37
C GLN A 10 -0.94 24.66 -6.83
N VAL A 11 -1.26 23.37 -6.92
CA VAL A 11 -0.38 22.29 -6.47
C VAL A 11 0.87 22.20 -7.34
N ALA A 12 0.75 22.29 -8.67
CA ALA A 12 1.89 22.24 -9.58
C ALA A 12 2.87 23.39 -9.31
N THR A 13 2.37 24.62 -9.17
CA THR A 13 3.19 25.80 -8.88
C THR A 13 3.93 25.67 -7.54
N ALA A 14 3.26 25.16 -6.50
CA ALA A 14 3.91 24.96 -5.20
C ALA A 14 5.04 23.93 -5.29
N ILE A 15 4.83 22.82 -6.00
CA ILE A 15 5.84 21.77 -6.18
C ILE A 15 7.03 22.28 -7.01
N GLU A 16 6.79 22.96 -8.12
CA GLU A 16 7.85 23.53 -8.96
C GLU A 16 8.67 24.60 -8.22
N ALA A 17 8.02 25.39 -7.36
CA ALA A 17 8.70 26.37 -6.51
C ALA A 17 9.62 25.69 -5.49
N ASP A 18 9.17 24.60 -4.83
CA ASP A 18 9.99 23.82 -3.90
C ASP A 18 11.11 23.05 -4.61
N ALA A 19 10.86 22.55 -5.82
CA ALA A 19 11.84 21.83 -6.63
C ALA A 19 12.90 22.76 -7.24
N GLY A 20 12.57 24.05 -7.43
CA GLY A 20 13.42 25.03 -8.09
C GLY A 20 13.53 24.86 -9.61
N GLU A 21 12.71 24.00 -10.20
CA GLU A 21 12.68 23.73 -11.64
C GLU A 21 11.25 23.44 -12.14
N SER A 22 11.06 23.63 -13.45
CA SER A 22 9.80 23.29 -14.12
C SER A 22 9.71 21.79 -14.40
N LEU A 23 8.56 21.20 -14.12
CA LEU A 23 8.32 19.77 -14.31
C LEU A 23 7.26 19.60 -15.41
N SER A 24 7.72 19.38 -16.65
CA SER A 24 6.89 19.41 -17.86
C SER A 24 5.63 18.53 -17.78
N ASP A 25 5.76 17.36 -17.15
CA ASP A 25 4.69 16.35 -17.10
C ASP A 25 3.85 16.42 -15.82
N LEU A 26 4.20 17.31 -14.88
CA LEU A 26 3.58 17.35 -13.55
C LEU A 26 2.09 17.66 -13.62
N ARG A 27 1.71 18.66 -14.43
CA ARG A 27 0.31 19.06 -14.60
C ARG A 27 -0.54 17.92 -15.17
N GLN A 28 -0.01 17.22 -16.17
CA GLN A 28 -0.67 16.04 -16.75
C GLN A 28 -0.80 14.92 -15.71
N ALA A 29 0.25 14.63 -14.94
CA ALA A 29 0.23 13.59 -13.91
C ALA A 29 -0.77 13.91 -12.78
N LEU A 30 -0.83 15.16 -12.32
CA LEU A 30 -1.80 15.63 -11.33
C LEU A 30 -3.24 15.57 -11.86
N ALA A 31 -3.47 15.93 -13.12
CA ALA A 31 -4.78 15.81 -13.76
C ALA A 31 -5.24 14.35 -13.86
N GLN A 32 -4.34 13.44 -14.23
CA GLN A 32 -4.60 12.00 -14.25
C GLN A 32 -4.93 11.46 -12.84
N ALA A 33 -4.14 11.84 -11.84
CA ALA A 33 -4.36 11.45 -10.45
C ALA A 33 -5.70 11.99 -9.91
N LYS A 34 -6.06 13.24 -10.20
CA LYS A 34 -7.36 13.84 -9.88
C LYS A 34 -8.53 13.10 -10.55
N ALA A 35 -8.34 12.64 -11.78
CA ALA A 35 -9.29 11.80 -12.51
C ALA A 35 -9.35 10.34 -11.98
N GLY A 36 -8.54 9.97 -10.99
CA GLY A 36 -8.46 8.62 -10.46
C GLY A 36 -7.78 7.63 -11.41
N LEU A 37 -7.00 8.12 -12.37
CA LEU A 37 -6.23 7.30 -13.30
C LEU A 37 -4.88 6.94 -12.68
N GLY A 38 -4.46 5.68 -12.88
CA GLY A 38 -3.19 5.16 -12.38
C GLY A 38 -3.37 4.15 -11.24
N ARG A 39 -2.25 3.78 -10.60
CA ARG A 39 -2.25 2.79 -9.53
C ARG A 39 -2.79 3.41 -8.24
N VAL A 40 -3.91 2.89 -7.76
CA VAL A 40 -4.48 3.25 -6.46
C VAL A 40 -3.93 2.32 -5.38
N THR A 41 -3.39 2.89 -4.30
CA THR A 41 -3.00 2.10 -3.13
C THR A 41 -4.17 2.03 -2.15
N THR A 42 -4.66 0.82 -1.87
CA THR A 42 -5.83 0.66 -0.99
C THR A 42 -5.42 0.54 0.49
N PRO A 43 -6.30 0.88 1.46
CA PRO A 43 -6.01 0.65 2.87
C PRO A 43 -5.69 -0.81 3.21
N ALA A 44 -6.38 -1.75 2.56
CA ALA A 44 -6.12 -3.18 2.72
C ALA A 44 -4.71 -3.57 2.24
N GLN A 45 -4.28 -3.03 1.09
CA GLN A 45 -2.94 -3.22 0.56
C GLN A 45 -1.87 -2.70 1.52
N ILE A 46 -2.09 -1.52 2.12
CA ILE A 46 -1.17 -0.94 3.11
C ILE A 46 -1.05 -1.83 4.34
N ILE A 47 -2.19 -2.32 4.86
CA ILE A 47 -2.22 -3.23 6.02
C ILE A 47 -1.39 -4.49 5.76
N VAL A 48 -1.55 -5.12 4.58
CA VAL A 48 -0.82 -6.34 4.24
C VAL A 48 0.69 -6.09 4.20
N ARG A 49 1.14 -5.04 3.51
CA ARG A 49 2.57 -4.69 3.43
C ARG A 49 3.15 -4.38 4.81
N GLN A 50 2.45 -3.56 5.61
CA GLN A 50 2.89 -3.18 6.94
C GLN A 50 3.02 -4.38 7.88
N ALA A 51 2.06 -5.32 7.85
CA ALA A 51 2.12 -6.52 8.67
C ALA A 51 3.36 -7.38 8.32
N ARG A 52 3.64 -7.57 7.02
CA ARG A 52 4.84 -8.29 6.57
C ARG A 52 6.11 -7.57 6.99
N GLU A 53 6.21 -6.28 6.71
CA GLU A 53 7.42 -5.49 7.01
C GLU A 53 7.74 -5.49 8.50
N LYS A 54 6.73 -5.31 9.35
CA LYS A 54 6.89 -5.37 10.82
C LYS A 54 7.27 -6.76 11.33
N SER A 55 6.86 -7.82 10.65
CA SER A 55 7.28 -9.18 11.00
C SER A 55 8.77 -9.47 10.70
N GLY A 56 9.42 -8.62 9.88
CA GLY A 56 10.80 -8.82 9.44
C GLY A 56 10.98 -9.96 8.43
N LEU A 57 9.90 -10.50 7.87
CA LEU A 57 9.92 -11.63 6.95
C LEU A 57 9.89 -11.20 5.48
N THR A 58 10.48 -12.04 4.62
CA THR A 58 10.31 -11.94 3.17
C THR A 58 8.86 -12.24 2.78
N GLN A 59 8.44 -11.90 1.56
CA GLN A 59 7.09 -12.25 1.08
C GLN A 59 6.84 -13.76 1.15
N ALA A 60 7.81 -14.60 0.76
CA ALA A 60 7.65 -16.05 0.80
C ALA A 60 7.50 -16.56 2.24
N ALA A 61 8.40 -16.15 3.14
CA ALA A 61 8.36 -16.58 4.53
C ALA A 61 7.13 -16.06 5.29
N PHE A 62 6.66 -14.86 4.97
CA PHE A 62 5.42 -14.34 5.55
C PHE A 62 4.18 -15.04 5.02
N ALA A 63 4.13 -15.31 3.71
CA ALA A 63 3.03 -16.03 3.09
C ALA A 63 2.89 -17.44 3.70
N GLU A 64 4.02 -18.14 3.83
CA GLU A 64 4.12 -19.43 4.52
C GLU A 64 3.63 -19.31 5.97
N ARG A 65 4.03 -18.25 6.68
CA ARG A 65 3.65 -18.01 8.08
C ARG A 65 2.14 -17.87 8.31
N ILE A 66 1.43 -17.30 7.34
CA ILE A 66 -0.02 -17.07 7.42
C ILE A 66 -0.80 -18.08 6.57
N GLU A 67 -0.18 -19.22 6.22
CA GLU A 67 -0.76 -20.31 5.43
C GLU A 67 -1.42 -19.83 4.13
N THR A 68 -0.77 -18.91 3.43
CA THR A 68 -1.28 -18.30 2.20
C THR A 68 -0.28 -18.53 1.06
N PRO A 69 -0.74 -18.84 -0.17
CA PRO A 69 0.16 -18.90 -1.32
C PRO A 69 0.87 -17.56 -1.54
N VAL A 70 2.18 -17.61 -1.83
CA VAL A 70 2.97 -16.38 -2.07
C VAL A 70 2.42 -15.51 -3.21
N ALA A 71 1.81 -16.14 -4.22
CA ALA A 71 1.14 -15.43 -5.31
C ALA A 71 -0.06 -14.60 -4.80
N THR A 72 -0.87 -15.18 -3.92
CA THR A 72 -2.01 -14.52 -3.29
C THR A 72 -1.56 -13.37 -2.40
N LEU A 73 -0.51 -13.54 -1.59
CA LEU A 73 0.05 -12.43 -0.81
C LEU A 73 0.51 -11.28 -1.71
N ARG A 74 1.18 -11.60 -2.84
CA ARG A 74 1.62 -10.59 -3.82
C ARG A 74 0.44 -9.86 -4.46
N ASP A 75 -0.64 -10.56 -4.77
CA ASP A 75 -1.85 -9.94 -5.30
C ASP A 75 -2.45 -8.94 -4.31
N TRP A 76 -2.48 -9.29 -3.03
CA TRP A 76 -2.93 -8.39 -1.96
C TRP A 76 -2.00 -7.19 -1.80
N GLU A 77 -0.69 -7.40 -1.74
CA GLU A 77 0.30 -6.33 -1.63
C GLU A 77 0.35 -5.43 -2.88
N GLN A 78 -0.10 -5.90 -4.03
CA GLN A 78 -0.20 -5.09 -5.25
C GLN A 78 -1.57 -4.45 -5.45
N GLY A 79 -2.54 -4.77 -4.58
CA GLY A 79 -3.91 -4.28 -4.66
C GLY A 79 -4.73 -4.91 -5.79
N ARG A 80 -4.30 -6.05 -6.35
CA ARG A 80 -5.07 -6.81 -7.36
C ARG A 80 -6.29 -7.47 -6.75
N PHE A 81 -6.19 -7.92 -5.49
CA PHE A 81 -7.29 -8.48 -4.72
C PHE A 81 -7.31 -7.93 -3.30
N THR A 82 -8.49 -7.92 -2.70
CA THR A 82 -8.65 -7.57 -1.28
C THR A 82 -8.59 -8.83 -0.43
N PRO A 83 -7.78 -8.88 0.64
CA PRO A 83 -7.75 -10.03 1.55
C PRO A 83 -9.11 -10.22 2.25
N PRO A 84 -9.47 -11.46 2.62
CA PRO A 84 -10.65 -11.71 3.45
C PRO A 84 -10.63 -10.92 4.76
N GLY A 85 -11.81 -10.59 5.29
CA GLY A 85 -11.93 -9.80 6.52
C GLY A 85 -11.22 -10.41 7.73
N GLY A 86 -11.26 -11.74 7.86
CA GLY A 86 -10.53 -12.46 8.92
C GLY A 86 -9.01 -12.30 8.80
N VAL A 87 -8.48 -12.34 7.58
CA VAL A 87 -7.05 -12.10 7.30
C VAL A 87 -6.70 -10.65 7.64
N LEU A 88 -7.52 -9.67 7.24
CA LEU A 88 -7.29 -8.27 7.63
C LEU A 88 -7.29 -8.06 9.15
N CYS A 89 -8.13 -8.78 9.88
CA CYS A 89 -8.15 -8.77 11.34
C CYS A 89 -6.81 -9.29 11.92
N LEU A 90 -6.37 -10.46 11.46
CA LEU A 90 -5.07 -11.04 11.83
C LEU A 90 -3.90 -10.10 11.53
N LEU A 91 -3.86 -9.52 10.32
CA LEU A 91 -2.78 -8.62 9.91
C LEU A 91 -2.74 -7.35 10.77
N ARG A 92 -3.90 -6.80 11.16
CA ARG A 92 -3.96 -5.67 12.10
C ARG A 92 -3.42 -6.05 13.48
N LEU A 93 -3.64 -7.28 13.92
CA LEU A 93 -3.08 -7.79 15.17
C LEU A 93 -1.55 -7.87 15.07
N ILE A 94 -1.01 -8.46 14.00
CA ILE A 94 0.43 -8.53 13.74
C ILE A 94 1.07 -7.14 13.65
N ILE A 95 0.40 -6.14 13.08
CA ILE A 95 0.92 -4.76 13.04
C ILE A 95 1.13 -4.18 14.45
N LYS A 96 0.24 -4.50 15.39
CA LYS A 96 0.30 -4.03 16.77
C LYS A 96 1.27 -4.86 17.61
N HIS A 97 1.33 -6.16 17.33
CA HIS A 97 2.08 -7.17 18.06
C HIS A 97 2.88 -8.04 17.09
N PRO A 98 3.99 -7.51 16.51
CA PRO A 98 4.76 -8.24 15.51
C PRO A 98 5.33 -9.56 16.02
N GLU A 99 5.58 -9.66 17.33
CA GLU A 99 6.02 -10.87 18.02
C GLU A 99 5.08 -12.06 17.81
N LEU A 100 3.76 -11.82 17.68
CA LEU A 100 2.76 -12.87 17.48
C LEU A 100 2.92 -13.56 16.12
N SER A 101 3.56 -12.91 15.14
CA SER A 101 3.86 -13.59 13.88
C SER A 101 4.80 -14.78 14.06
N LYS A 102 5.53 -14.88 15.18
CA LYS A 102 6.38 -16.03 15.51
C LYS A 102 5.60 -17.23 16.04
N GLU A 103 4.43 -16.98 16.62
CA GLU A 103 3.54 -18.00 17.21
C GLU A 103 2.64 -18.65 16.16
N LEU A 104 2.43 -17.98 15.02
CA LEU A 104 1.81 -18.60 13.85
C LEU A 104 2.72 -19.72 13.36
N SER A 105 2.19 -20.94 13.29
CA SER A 105 2.96 -22.13 12.93
C SER A 105 2.89 -22.40 11.44
N THR A 106 4.02 -22.81 10.88
CA THR A 106 4.05 -23.79 9.78
C THR A 106 3.78 -25.15 10.38
N ALA A 107 2.61 -25.73 10.12
CA ALA A 107 2.41 -27.16 10.29
C ALA A 107 3.33 -27.95 9.35
#